data_AF-A0A2V7MYW9-F1
#
_entry.id   AF-A0A2V7MYW9-F1
#
_cell.length_a   1.000
_cell.length_b   1.000
_cell.length_c   1.000
_cell.angle_alpha   90.00
_cell.angle_beta   90.00
_cell.angle_gamma   90.00
#
_symmetry.space_group_name_H-M   'P 1'
#
loop_
_entity.id
_entity.type
_entity.pdbx_description
1 polymer ?
#
loop_
_entity_poly.entity_id
_entity_poly.type
_entity_poly.pdbx_seq_one_letter_code
_entity_poly.pdbx_strand_id
1 'polypeptide(L)'
;MSGATPVTSGVTFLWASGDTTKATVSGTGVVTGIRLGTAAISAVPLLNGVLTTVIGTHSIRARIGSIAITPTSSQMASLGDTVLLTAEGRDALNAPAPGVTFTWRTRTAAVVEVTPRANTAQADVVAIGNGTARILATGDGVSDSVAVTVRQVATTLSLTPATATLHSVGATLTPAITANDARGNPVAPSGLGWTSQSTGVATVNTTTGVITAVDEGQSRVIVTSGALADTVLVSVDQIPATITISPANFGVPDVTMRTGQNAPFYATVLDSLGHVATHDSVTWSTTDATTANVSGVATLDSTVITTFASAGSATITATASPVSASRVVGVTNMPVSYATDVQTVFNNHCTTCHAGASAPEGMSLVAAVSYSNIVEHAAGEVSVLERVRSFRPDSSYLVHKIQGTQTTVGGSGARMPFGCSGASCLDDATINLIRNWILQGAQNN
;
A
#
# COMPACT_ATOMS: atom_id res chain seq x y z
N MET A 1 -44.13 -45.53 75.44
CA MET A 1 -45.58 -45.81 75.46
C MET A 1 -46.30 -44.61 76.07
N SER A 2 -47.00 -43.84 75.26
CA SER A 2 -48.32 -43.28 75.60
C SER A 2 -49.07 -43.15 74.28
N GLY A 3 -50.24 -43.78 74.21
CA GLY A 3 -51.12 -43.68 73.05
C GLY A 3 -51.67 -42.27 72.95
N ALA A 4 -51.70 -41.74 71.73
CA ALA A 4 -52.55 -40.61 71.39
C ALA A 4 -53.29 -41.01 70.11
N THR A 5 -54.58 -41.32 70.25
CA THR A 5 -55.54 -41.19 69.16
C THR A 5 -55.48 -39.74 68.68
N PRO A 6 -55.27 -39.45 67.39
CA PRO A 6 -55.27 -38.07 66.90
C PRO A 6 -56.61 -37.41 67.21
N VAL A 7 -56.55 -36.22 67.81
CA VAL A 7 -57.74 -35.39 68.03
C VAL A 7 -58.15 -34.80 66.68
N THR A 8 -59.27 -35.24 66.11
CA THR A 8 -59.70 -34.86 64.75
C THR A 8 -60.84 -33.83 64.71
N SER A 9 -61.37 -33.42 65.88
CA SER A 9 -62.47 -32.46 66.00
C SER A 9 -62.18 -31.41 67.08
N GLY A 10 -62.51 -30.15 66.81
CA GLY A 10 -62.39 -29.04 67.77
C GLY A 10 -61.00 -28.38 67.87
N VAL A 11 -60.06 -28.71 66.97
CA VAL A 11 -58.73 -28.08 66.93
C VAL A 11 -58.65 -27.05 65.81
N THR A 12 -58.41 -25.79 66.17
CA THR A 12 -58.00 -24.72 65.24
C THR A 12 -56.60 -24.23 65.59
N PHE A 13 -55.98 -23.41 64.74
CA PHE A 13 -54.63 -22.89 65.00
C PHE A 13 -54.61 -21.37 64.99
N LEU A 14 -53.95 -20.78 65.98
CA LEU A 14 -53.52 -19.39 65.92
C LEU A 14 -52.12 -19.36 65.33
N TRP A 15 -52.01 -18.69 64.18
CA TRP A 15 -50.77 -18.54 63.44
C TRP A 15 -50.13 -17.18 63.71
N ALA A 16 -48.82 -17.15 63.90
CA ALA A 16 -48.06 -15.91 63.98
C ALA A 16 -46.73 -16.04 63.23
N SER A 17 -46.25 -14.90 62.71
CA SER A 17 -44.90 -14.78 62.16
C SER A 17 -44.03 -14.01 63.15
N GLY A 18 -42.85 -14.53 63.43
CA GLY A 18 -41.83 -13.86 64.23
C GLY A 18 -41.16 -12.68 63.51
N ASP A 19 -41.33 -12.54 62.20
CA ASP A 19 -40.83 -11.39 61.43
C ASP A 19 -41.71 -11.16 60.18
N THR A 20 -42.72 -10.32 60.31
CA THR A 20 -43.66 -9.98 59.23
C THR A 20 -43.01 -9.16 58.12
N THR A 21 -41.79 -8.66 58.28
CA THR A 21 -41.06 -7.99 57.19
C THR A 21 -40.45 -8.98 56.21
N LYS A 22 -40.30 -10.26 56.61
CA LYS A 22 -39.73 -11.34 55.80
C LYS A 22 -40.77 -12.34 55.33
N ALA A 23 -41.73 -12.72 56.20
CA ALA A 23 -42.83 -13.57 55.82
C ALA A 23 -44.09 -13.30 56.67
N THR A 24 -45.26 -13.33 56.05
CA THR A 24 -46.56 -13.29 56.73
C THR A 24 -47.21 -14.67 56.73
N VAL A 25 -48.12 -14.92 57.67
CA VAL A 25 -48.92 -16.14 57.72
C VAL A 25 -50.40 -15.77 57.89
N SER A 26 -51.28 -16.35 57.09
CA SER A 26 -52.73 -16.13 57.19
C SER A 26 -53.33 -16.85 58.40
N GLY A 27 -54.58 -16.52 58.77
CA GLY A 27 -55.33 -17.25 59.80
C GLY A 27 -55.58 -18.73 59.45
N THR A 28 -55.41 -19.12 58.18
CA THR A 28 -55.51 -20.52 57.70
C THR A 28 -54.14 -21.21 57.60
N GLY A 29 -53.04 -20.54 57.95
CA GLY A 29 -51.69 -21.11 57.94
C GLY A 29 -50.94 -20.98 56.62
N VAL A 30 -51.45 -20.21 55.65
CA VAL A 30 -50.75 -19.96 54.37
C VAL A 30 -49.65 -18.93 54.60
N VAL A 31 -48.40 -19.32 54.33
CA VAL A 31 -47.22 -18.45 54.51
C VAL A 31 -46.85 -17.77 53.19
N THR A 32 -46.66 -16.45 53.21
CA THR A 32 -46.21 -15.64 52.06
C THR A 32 -44.89 -14.95 52.38
N GLY A 33 -43.87 -15.13 51.54
CA GLY A 33 -42.60 -14.41 51.67
C GLY A 33 -42.70 -12.97 51.16
N ILE A 34 -42.03 -12.03 51.83
CA ILE A 34 -42.03 -10.59 51.50
C ILE A 34 -40.63 -10.08 51.18
N ARG A 35 -39.62 -10.51 51.95
CA ARG A 35 -38.23 -10.06 51.83
C ARG A 35 -37.29 -11.24 52.07
N LEU A 36 -36.12 -11.22 51.44
CA LEU A 36 -35.12 -12.28 51.65
C LEU A 36 -34.78 -12.42 53.16
N GLY A 37 -34.80 -13.66 53.64
CA GLY A 37 -34.39 -14.00 55.01
C GLY A 37 -35.26 -15.09 55.65
N THR A 38 -35.03 -15.33 56.93
CA THR A 38 -35.75 -16.36 57.71
C THR A 38 -36.74 -15.71 58.67
N ALA A 39 -37.94 -16.26 58.77
CA ALA A 39 -38.95 -15.96 59.79
C ALA A 39 -39.41 -17.26 60.46
N ALA A 40 -39.56 -17.24 61.78
CA ALA A 40 -40.18 -18.35 62.51
C ALA A 40 -41.70 -18.21 62.40
N ILE A 41 -42.39 -19.25 61.93
CA ILE A 41 -43.84 -19.33 61.93
C ILE A 41 -44.25 -20.21 63.12
N SER A 42 -45.07 -19.67 64.01
CA SER A 42 -45.62 -20.40 65.14
C SER A 42 -47.08 -20.75 64.91
N ALA A 43 -47.44 -21.96 65.32
CA ALA A 43 -48.81 -22.46 65.36
C ALA A 43 -49.11 -22.87 66.80
N VAL A 44 -50.10 -22.21 67.41
CA VAL A 44 -50.63 -22.61 68.71
C VAL A 44 -51.97 -23.30 68.48
N PRO A 45 -52.15 -24.57 68.84
CA PRO A 45 -53.45 -25.22 68.76
C PRO A 45 -54.40 -24.61 69.79
N LEU A 46 -55.65 -24.40 69.37
CA LEU A 46 -56.78 -24.07 70.20
C LEU A 46 -57.69 -25.29 70.25
N LEU A 47 -57.93 -25.83 71.45
CA LEU A 47 -58.88 -26.91 71.65
C LEU A 47 -60.20 -26.29 72.13
N ASN A 48 -61.26 -26.41 71.32
CA ASN A 48 -62.57 -25.81 71.58
C ASN A 48 -62.50 -24.29 71.89
N GLY A 49 -61.62 -23.57 71.19
CA GLY A 49 -61.44 -22.12 71.37
C GLY A 49 -60.51 -21.69 72.51
N VAL A 50 -59.94 -22.63 73.27
CA VAL A 50 -58.98 -22.35 74.35
C VAL A 50 -57.55 -22.64 73.90
N LEU A 51 -56.64 -21.68 74.09
CA LEU A 51 -55.22 -21.85 73.78
C LEU A 51 -54.61 -22.99 74.59
N THR A 52 -53.87 -23.86 73.91
CA THR A 52 -53.05 -24.88 74.57
C THR A 52 -51.66 -24.34 74.91
N THR A 53 -50.90 -25.07 75.73
CA THR A 53 -49.50 -24.76 76.06
C THR A 53 -48.50 -25.28 75.01
N VAL A 54 -48.96 -26.00 74.00
CA VAL A 54 -48.12 -26.56 72.94
C VAL A 54 -47.92 -25.50 71.87
N ILE A 55 -46.68 -25.26 71.46
CA ILE A 55 -46.37 -24.37 70.34
C ILE A 55 -45.50 -25.15 69.35
N GLY A 56 -45.99 -25.29 68.12
CA GLY A 56 -45.16 -25.73 67.00
C GLY A 56 -44.51 -24.52 66.38
N THR A 57 -43.18 -24.48 66.31
CA THR A 57 -42.44 -23.45 65.58
C THR A 57 -41.71 -24.08 64.40
N HIS A 58 -41.80 -23.44 63.24
CA HIS A 58 -41.06 -23.84 62.06
C HIS A 58 -40.42 -22.63 61.40
N SER A 59 -39.12 -22.72 61.11
CA SER A 59 -38.39 -21.65 60.44
C SER A 59 -38.59 -21.74 58.93
N ILE A 60 -39.20 -20.72 58.33
CA ILE A 60 -39.35 -20.58 56.89
C ILE A 60 -38.30 -19.58 56.39
N ARG A 61 -37.61 -19.93 55.31
CA ARG A 61 -36.70 -19.01 54.61
C ARG A 61 -37.32 -18.58 53.28
N ALA A 62 -37.61 -17.28 53.16
CA ALA A 62 -37.94 -16.67 51.88
C ALA A 62 -36.69 -16.63 50.99
N ARG A 63 -36.85 -17.04 49.73
CA ARG A 63 -35.80 -17.15 48.72
C ARG A 63 -36.25 -16.50 47.42
N ILE A 64 -35.30 -16.07 46.59
CA ILE A 64 -35.62 -15.62 45.23
C ILE A 64 -35.79 -16.82 44.29
N GLY A 65 -36.67 -16.69 43.31
CA GLY A 65 -36.86 -17.63 42.21
C GLY A 65 -36.04 -17.28 40.96
N SER A 66 -35.81 -15.99 40.71
CA SER A 66 -35.00 -15.51 39.58
C SER A 66 -34.32 -14.16 39.89
N ILE A 67 -33.43 -13.73 38.98
CA ILE A 67 -32.79 -12.42 39.00
C ILE A 67 -33.20 -11.71 37.71
N ALA A 68 -33.55 -10.44 37.79
CA ALA A 68 -33.71 -9.57 36.63
C ALA A 68 -32.54 -8.57 36.58
N ILE A 69 -31.86 -8.49 35.44
CA ILE A 69 -30.75 -7.55 35.21
C ILE A 69 -31.18 -6.48 34.21
N THR A 70 -30.99 -5.21 34.57
CA THR A 70 -31.32 -4.05 33.73
C THR A 70 -30.06 -3.22 33.44
N PRO A 71 -29.82 -2.83 32.16
CA PRO A 71 -30.52 -3.27 30.95
C PRO A 71 -30.32 -4.77 30.66
N THR A 72 -31.19 -5.36 29.83
CA THR A 72 -31.13 -6.79 29.45
C THR A 72 -30.08 -7.10 28.38
N SER A 73 -29.52 -6.07 27.75
CA SER A 73 -28.31 -6.11 26.94
C SER A 73 -27.75 -4.70 26.76
N SER A 74 -26.46 -4.59 26.46
CA SER A 74 -25.80 -3.30 26.18
C SER A 74 -24.85 -3.40 25.01
N GLN A 75 -24.72 -2.33 24.23
CA GLN A 75 -23.68 -2.17 23.20
C GLN A 75 -22.85 -0.92 23.50
N MET A 76 -21.53 -1.03 23.37
CA MET A 76 -20.56 0.03 23.60
C MET A 76 -19.70 0.22 22.34
N ALA A 77 -19.50 1.48 21.94
CA ALA A 77 -18.90 1.84 20.66
C ALA A 77 -17.46 2.36 20.80
N SER A 78 -16.97 2.57 22.02
CA SER A 78 -15.58 2.99 22.30
C SER A 78 -15.00 2.20 23.47
N LEU A 79 -13.68 2.01 23.50
CA LEU A 79 -13.03 1.51 24.71
C LEU A 79 -13.09 2.56 25.82
N GLY A 80 -13.28 2.12 27.05
CA GLY A 80 -13.59 2.97 28.19
C GLY A 80 -15.05 3.40 28.29
N ASP A 81 -15.92 3.08 27.33
CA ASP A 81 -17.36 3.24 27.50
C ASP A 81 -17.85 2.51 28.75
N THR A 82 -18.84 3.10 29.41
CA THR A 82 -19.38 2.57 30.66
C THR A 82 -20.87 2.29 30.56
N VAL A 83 -21.32 1.24 31.23
CA VAL A 83 -22.73 0.98 31.47
C VAL A 83 -22.96 0.57 32.92
N LEU A 84 -24.04 1.09 33.51
CA LEU A 84 -24.47 0.71 34.85
C LEU A 84 -25.47 -0.44 34.74
N LEU A 85 -25.16 -1.57 35.37
CA LEU A 85 -26.09 -2.68 35.54
C LEU A 85 -26.75 -2.62 36.91
N THR A 86 -28.03 -3.00 36.97
CA THR A 86 -28.77 -3.19 38.24
C THR A 86 -29.41 -4.57 38.25
N ALA A 87 -29.26 -5.31 39.35
CA ALA A 87 -29.93 -6.59 39.58
C ALA A 87 -31.11 -6.42 40.55
N GLU A 88 -32.19 -7.16 40.31
CA GLU A 88 -33.36 -7.23 41.18
C GLU A 88 -33.73 -8.71 41.40
N GLY A 89 -33.89 -9.11 42.66
CA GLY A 89 -34.36 -10.45 42.99
C GLY A 89 -35.86 -10.54 42.75
N ARG A 90 -36.33 -11.64 42.18
CA ARG A 90 -37.75 -11.91 41.91
C ARG A 90 -38.16 -13.19 42.63
N ASP A 91 -39.35 -13.24 43.22
CA ASP A 91 -39.90 -14.48 43.78
C ASP A 91 -40.42 -15.44 42.69
N ALA A 92 -41.02 -16.57 43.10
CA ALA A 92 -41.59 -17.55 42.18
C ALA A 92 -42.79 -17.05 41.37
N LEU A 93 -43.39 -15.92 41.77
CA LEU A 93 -44.50 -15.25 41.08
C LEU A 93 -44.03 -14.02 40.28
N ASN A 94 -42.72 -13.84 40.13
CA ASN A 94 -42.07 -12.71 39.46
C ASN A 94 -42.26 -11.34 40.16
N ALA A 95 -42.63 -11.33 41.45
CA ALA A 95 -42.70 -10.11 42.24
C ALA A 95 -41.30 -9.72 42.81
N PRO A 96 -41.01 -8.41 42.99
CA PRO A 96 -39.77 -7.95 43.61
C PRO A 96 -39.52 -8.56 45.00
N ALA A 97 -38.33 -9.11 45.21
CA ALA A 97 -37.85 -9.64 46.48
C ALA A 97 -36.64 -8.81 46.97
N PRO A 98 -36.86 -7.73 47.73
CA PRO A 98 -35.78 -6.84 48.18
C PRO A 98 -34.89 -7.50 49.25
N GLY A 99 -33.73 -6.88 49.51
CA GLY A 99 -32.78 -7.34 50.54
C GLY A 99 -31.79 -8.40 50.07
N VAL A 100 -31.69 -8.64 48.76
CA VAL A 100 -30.70 -9.53 48.16
C VAL A 100 -29.38 -8.78 47.97
N THR A 101 -28.29 -9.37 48.45
CA THR A 101 -26.94 -8.93 48.10
C THR A 101 -26.48 -9.68 46.86
N PHE A 102 -26.00 -8.95 45.85
CA PHE A 102 -25.52 -9.51 44.60
C PHE A 102 -24.00 -9.49 44.51
N THR A 103 -23.44 -10.57 43.99
CA THR A 103 -22.06 -10.62 43.52
C THR A 103 -22.05 -10.55 42.00
N TRP A 104 -21.12 -9.77 41.45
CA TRP A 104 -20.99 -9.58 40.01
C TRP A 104 -19.65 -10.13 39.53
N ARG A 105 -19.65 -10.76 38.36
CA ARG A 105 -18.43 -11.18 37.67
C ARG A 105 -18.61 -11.20 36.17
N THR A 106 -17.54 -10.93 35.43
CA THR A 106 -17.46 -11.21 33.98
C THR A 106 -16.80 -12.56 33.74
N ARG A 107 -17.20 -13.26 32.68
CA ARG A 107 -16.47 -14.46 32.18
C ARG A 107 -15.39 -14.12 31.16
N THR A 108 -15.29 -12.86 30.74
CA THR A 108 -14.42 -12.39 29.65
C THR A 108 -13.81 -11.04 30.04
N ALA A 109 -12.85 -11.08 30.97
CA ALA A 109 -12.19 -9.88 31.48
C ALA A 109 -11.39 -9.10 30.40
N ALA A 110 -11.03 -9.75 29.30
CA ALA A 110 -10.40 -9.09 28.15
C ALA A 110 -11.35 -8.16 27.37
N VAL A 111 -12.68 -8.28 27.56
CA VAL A 111 -13.70 -7.48 26.85
C VAL A 111 -14.24 -6.36 27.75
N VAL A 112 -14.54 -6.68 29.02
CA VAL A 112 -15.07 -5.70 29.99
C VAL A 112 -14.51 -5.92 31.38
N GLU A 113 -14.37 -4.83 32.13
CA GLU A 113 -14.20 -4.84 33.58
C GLU A 113 -15.57 -4.70 34.26
N VAL A 114 -15.74 -5.30 35.44
CA VAL A 114 -16.97 -5.18 36.23
C VAL A 114 -16.62 -4.82 37.66
N THR A 115 -17.10 -3.67 38.13
CA THR A 115 -16.87 -3.16 39.49
C THR A 115 -18.20 -3.04 40.22
N PRO A 116 -18.49 -3.92 41.20
CA PRO A 116 -19.68 -3.80 42.04
C PRO A 116 -19.67 -2.49 42.84
N ARG A 117 -20.82 -1.82 42.94
CA ARG A 117 -20.98 -0.67 43.84
C ARG A 117 -21.28 -1.17 45.26
N ALA A 118 -20.55 -0.65 46.24
CA ALA A 118 -20.73 -1.07 47.63
C ALA A 118 -22.15 -0.78 48.13
N ASN A 119 -22.74 -1.74 48.85
CA ASN A 119 -24.08 -1.64 49.45
C ASN A 119 -25.23 -1.37 48.47
N THR A 120 -25.07 -1.68 47.19
CA THR A 120 -26.16 -1.60 46.20
C THR A 120 -26.27 -2.90 45.40
N ALA A 121 -27.34 -3.01 44.62
CA ALA A 121 -27.52 -4.09 43.65
C ALA A 121 -26.94 -3.72 42.27
N GLN A 122 -25.97 -2.80 42.22
CA GLN A 122 -25.46 -2.24 40.97
C GLN A 122 -23.99 -2.61 40.73
N ALA A 123 -23.59 -2.63 39.46
CA ALA A 123 -22.20 -2.74 39.04
C ALA A 123 -21.91 -1.82 37.85
N ASP A 124 -20.80 -1.11 37.91
CA ASP A 124 -20.25 -0.38 36.77
C ASP A 124 -19.49 -1.36 35.89
N VAL A 125 -19.72 -1.26 34.58
CA VAL A 125 -19.06 -2.08 33.56
C VAL A 125 -18.30 -1.16 32.64
N VAL A 126 -17.02 -1.44 32.39
CA VAL A 126 -16.15 -0.62 31.54
C VAL A 126 -15.65 -1.44 30.36
N ALA A 127 -15.74 -0.91 29.14
CA ALA A 127 -15.19 -1.55 27.95
C ALA A 127 -13.64 -1.58 27.98
N ILE A 128 -13.03 -2.76 27.83
CA ILE A 128 -11.56 -2.92 27.75
C ILE A 128 -11.14 -3.42 26.36
N GLY A 129 -11.94 -4.26 25.71
CA GLY A 129 -11.61 -4.82 24.40
C GLY A 129 -12.85 -5.16 23.59
N ASN A 130 -12.69 -5.29 22.27
CA ASN A 130 -13.78 -5.67 21.37
C ASN A 130 -14.23 -7.12 21.61
N GLY A 131 -15.54 -7.37 21.52
CA GLY A 131 -16.13 -8.70 21.66
C GLY A 131 -17.43 -8.67 22.45
N THR A 132 -17.90 -9.85 22.84
CA THR A 132 -19.12 -10.00 23.64
C THR A 132 -18.77 -10.65 24.98
N ALA A 133 -19.15 -9.97 26.06
CA ALA A 133 -19.01 -10.43 27.43
C ALA A 133 -20.34 -10.90 28.00
N ARG A 134 -20.30 -11.94 28.84
CA ARG A 134 -21.43 -12.31 29.71
C ARG A 134 -21.10 -11.95 31.14
N ILE A 135 -21.91 -11.07 31.71
CA ILE A 135 -21.79 -10.60 33.08
C ILE A 135 -22.82 -11.32 33.92
N LEU A 136 -22.37 -11.95 34.99
CA LEU A 136 -23.18 -12.79 35.86
C LEU A 136 -23.48 -12.06 37.17
N ALA A 137 -24.75 -11.93 37.51
CA ALA A 137 -25.20 -11.54 38.84
C ALA A 137 -25.58 -12.82 39.62
N THR A 138 -25.10 -12.96 40.84
CA THR A 138 -25.46 -14.09 41.72
C THR A 138 -25.92 -13.58 43.08
N GLY A 139 -27.10 -14.00 43.51
CA GLY A 139 -27.71 -13.65 44.79
C GLY A 139 -28.58 -14.80 45.29
N ASP A 140 -28.56 -15.06 46.61
CA ASP A 140 -29.34 -16.15 47.23
C ASP A 140 -29.15 -17.57 46.61
N GLY A 141 -28.01 -17.81 45.97
CA GLY A 141 -27.71 -19.08 45.28
C GLY A 141 -28.31 -19.19 43.87
N VAL A 142 -29.01 -18.17 43.39
CA VAL A 142 -29.50 -18.04 42.02
C VAL A 142 -28.52 -17.18 41.22
N SER A 143 -28.32 -17.51 39.94
CA SER A 143 -27.51 -16.74 39.01
C SER A 143 -28.28 -16.42 37.74
N ASP A 144 -28.09 -15.22 37.21
CA ASP A 144 -28.50 -14.86 35.86
C ASP A 144 -27.39 -14.06 35.15
N SER A 145 -27.46 -13.97 33.82
CA SER A 145 -26.45 -13.31 32.99
C SER A 145 -27.02 -12.28 32.03
N VAL A 146 -26.33 -11.17 31.85
CA VAL A 146 -26.56 -10.19 30.78
C VAL A 146 -25.42 -10.20 29.77
N ALA A 147 -25.73 -9.99 28.49
CA ALA A 147 -24.74 -9.82 27.44
C ALA A 147 -24.39 -8.35 27.24
N VAL A 148 -23.09 -8.06 27.20
CA VAL A 148 -22.54 -6.73 26.87
C VAL A 148 -21.61 -6.89 25.67
N THR A 149 -21.85 -6.15 24.59
CA THR A 149 -21.03 -6.19 23.38
C THR A 149 -20.26 -4.90 23.23
N VAL A 150 -18.95 -5.01 23.01
CA VAL A 150 -18.06 -3.91 22.68
C VAL A 150 -17.68 -4.06 21.21
N ARG A 151 -18.06 -3.07 20.41
CA ARG A 151 -17.68 -2.99 18.99
C ARG A 151 -17.23 -1.57 18.73
N GLN A 152 -15.92 -1.33 18.80
CA GLN A 152 -15.33 -0.04 18.50
C GLN A 152 -15.80 0.47 17.14
N VAL A 153 -16.23 1.71 17.10
CA VAL A 153 -16.60 2.42 15.89
C VAL A 153 -15.62 3.57 15.73
N ALA A 154 -14.85 3.56 14.64
CA ALA A 154 -13.99 4.68 14.32
C ALA A 154 -14.84 5.94 14.10
N THR A 155 -14.42 7.04 14.71
CA THR A 155 -14.97 8.39 14.50
C THR A 155 -13.98 9.32 13.81
N THR A 156 -12.70 8.94 13.77
CA THR A 156 -11.66 9.64 13.02
C THR A 156 -10.94 8.67 12.09
N LEU A 157 -10.42 9.21 10.99
CA LEU A 157 -9.56 8.54 10.03
C LEU A 157 -8.52 9.57 9.58
N SER A 158 -7.25 9.20 9.57
CA SER A 158 -6.18 10.09 9.14
C SER A 158 -5.09 9.37 8.34
N LEU A 159 -4.58 10.02 7.31
CA LEU A 159 -3.42 9.63 6.51
C LEU A 159 -2.17 10.42 6.92
N THR A 160 -1.05 9.72 7.03
CA THR A 160 0.27 10.32 7.23
C THR A 160 1.26 9.81 6.19
N PRO A 161 1.97 10.69 5.47
CA PRO A 161 1.93 12.16 5.57
C PRO A 161 0.69 12.76 4.89
N ALA A 162 0.33 14.00 5.25
CA ALA A 162 -0.75 14.76 4.59
C ALA A 162 -0.35 15.30 3.21
N THR A 163 0.95 15.50 3.00
CA THR A 163 1.53 15.87 1.71
C THR A 163 2.77 15.03 1.44
N ALA A 164 3.02 14.70 0.18
CA ALA A 164 4.24 14.02 -0.24
C ALA A 164 4.66 14.46 -1.63
N THR A 165 5.97 14.57 -1.85
CA THR A 165 6.55 14.81 -3.17
C THR A 165 7.29 13.56 -3.64
N LEU A 166 7.04 13.14 -4.88
CA LEU A 166 7.71 12.01 -5.53
C LEU A 166 8.55 12.54 -6.69
N HIS A 167 9.83 12.17 -6.71
CA HIS A 167 10.83 12.76 -7.62
C HIS A 167 11.17 11.90 -8.84
N SER A 168 10.44 10.81 -9.05
CA SER A 168 10.60 9.92 -10.20
C SER A 168 9.26 9.36 -10.61
N VAL A 169 9.06 9.16 -11.91
CA VAL A 169 7.94 8.38 -12.42
C VAL A 169 8.10 6.93 -11.94
N GLY A 170 7.00 6.30 -11.53
CA GLY A 170 7.01 4.97 -10.92
C GLY A 170 7.45 4.92 -9.46
N ALA A 171 7.87 6.04 -8.85
CA ALA A 171 8.11 6.10 -7.41
C ALA A 171 6.80 5.84 -6.63
N THR A 172 6.93 5.19 -5.47
CA THR A 172 5.76 4.77 -4.69
C THR A 172 5.74 5.39 -3.28
N LEU A 173 4.53 5.66 -2.78
CA LEU A 173 4.26 6.06 -1.40
C LEU A 173 3.22 5.11 -0.79
N THR A 174 3.44 4.69 0.46
CA THR A 174 2.43 3.97 1.25
C THR A 174 2.09 4.81 2.49
N PRO A 175 0.99 5.59 2.47
CA PRO A 175 0.60 6.39 3.63
C PRO A 175 0.23 5.50 4.82
N ALA A 176 0.62 5.90 6.03
CA ALA A 176 0.14 5.29 7.26
C ALA A 176 -1.31 5.72 7.51
N ILE A 177 -2.16 4.79 7.93
CA ILE A 177 -3.57 5.03 8.23
C ILE A 177 -3.78 4.86 9.72
N THR A 178 -4.37 5.87 10.38
CA THR A 178 -4.78 5.79 11.78
C THR A 178 -6.29 6.05 11.86
N ALA A 179 -6.99 5.26 12.68
CA ALA A 179 -8.40 5.46 12.96
C ALA A 179 -8.62 5.32 14.47
N ASN A 180 -9.39 6.24 15.05
CA ASN A 180 -9.67 6.23 16.50
C ASN A 180 -11.19 6.27 16.76
N ASP A 181 -11.62 5.67 17.88
CA ASP A 181 -12.99 5.77 18.37
C ASP A 181 -13.27 7.15 19.02
N ALA A 182 -14.51 7.35 19.49
CA ALA A 182 -14.96 8.65 20.02
C ALA A 182 -14.18 9.10 21.27
N ARG A 183 -13.45 8.19 21.91
CA ARG A 183 -12.61 8.46 23.09
C ARG A 183 -11.13 8.54 22.74
N GLY A 184 -10.78 8.47 21.45
CA GLY A 184 -9.40 8.58 20.97
C GLY A 184 -8.61 7.27 21.03
N ASN A 185 -9.25 6.13 21.33
CA ASN A 185 -8.55 4.85 21.33
C ASN A 185 -8.39 4.34 19.90
N PRO A 186 -7.23 3.72 19.55
CA PRO A 186 -7.02 3.15 18.22
C PRO A 186 -8.06 2.08 17.87
N VAL A 187 -8.47 2.07 16.61
CA VAL A 187 -9.38 1.09 16.00
C VAL A 187 -8.75 0.61 14.71
N ALA A 188 -8.78 -0.70 14.45
CA ALA A 188 -8.36 -1.22 13.15
C ALA A 188 -9.31 -0.68 12.05
N PRO A 189 -8.81 0.08 11.06
CA PRO A 189 -9.65 0.54 9.96
C PRO A 189 -10.13 -0.69 9.15
N SER A 190 -11.37 -0.61 8.64
CA SER A 190 -11.96 -1.70 7.86
C SER A 190 -12.82 -1.13 6.73
N GLY A 191 -12.98 -1.89 5.64
CA GLY A 191 -13.76 -1.41 4.49
C GLY A 191 -13.13 -0.19 3.81
N LEU A 192 -11.80 -0.16 3.72
CA LEU A 192 -11.08 0.96 3.13
C LEU A 192 -11.36 1.07 1.63
N GLY A 193 -11.75 2.26 1.17
CA GLY A 193 -11.88 2.60 -0.24
C GLY A 193 -10.85 3.66 -0.64
N TRP A 194 -10.13 3.44 -1.72
CA TRP A 194 -9.10 4.36 -2.22
C TRP A 194 -9.45 4.92 -3.60
N THR A 195 -9.21 6.21 -3.79
CA THR A 195 -9.41 6.89 -5.06
C THR A 195 -8.33 7.95 -5.29
N SER A 196 -7.91 8.13 -6.55
CA SER A 196 -7.05 9.25 -6.97
C SER A 196 -7.88 10.20 -7.84
N GLN A 197 -7.78 11.51 -7.59
CA GLN A 197 -8.50 12.50 -8.38
C GLN A 197 -7.88 12.73 -9.77
N SER A 198 -6.57 12.48 -9.92
CA SER A 198 -5.82 12.66 -11.17
C SER A 198 -4.95 11.43 -11.46
N THR A 199 -5.53 10.40 -12.08
CA THR A 199 -4.81 9.15 -12.38
C THR A 199 -3.70 9.29 -13.43
N GLY A 200 -3.73 10.36 -14.22
CA GLY A 200 -2.62 10.73 -15.11
C GLY A 200 -1.38 11.22 -14.37
N VAL A 201 -1.53 11.71 -13.13
CA VAL A 201 -0.42 12.21 -12.30
C VAL A 201 0.02 11.15 -11.28
N ALA A 202 -0.94 10.56 -10.56
CA ALA A 202 -0.66 9.50 -9.59
C ALA A 202 -1.82 8.51 -9.53
N THR A 203 -1.49 7.22 -9.49
CA THR A 203 -2.47 6.14 -9.30
C THR A 203 -2.40 5.62 -7.87
N VAL A 204 -3.46 4.94 -7.42
CA VAL A 204 -3.48 4.26 -6.12
C VAL A 204 -4.03 2.85 -6.30
N ASN A 205 -3.36 1.87 -5.70
CA ASN A 205 -3.87 0.51 -5.63
C ASN A 205 -5.08 0.49 -4.68
N THR A 206 -6.23 0.06 -5.17
CA THR A 206 -7.51 0.13 -4.45
C THR A 206 -7.58 -0.81 -3.24
N THR A 207 -6.70 -1.81 -3.16
CA THR A 207 -6.67 -2.79 -2.07
C THR A 207 -5.58 -2.47 -1.04
N THR A 208 -4.39 -2.08 -1.50
CA THR A 208 -3.23 -1.88 -0.62
C THR A 208 -3.00 -0.43 -0.21
N GLY A 209 -3.59 0.55 -0.93
CA GLY A 209 -3.34 1.97 -0.69
C GLY A 209 -1.96 2.45 -1.17
N VAL A 210 -1.21 1.63 -1.90
CA VAL A 210 0.08 2.02 -2.48
C VAL A 210 -0.18 3.02 -3.62
N ILE A 211 0.37 4.22 -3.47
CA ILE A 211 0.31 5.31 -4.44
C ILE A 211 1.53 5.20 -5.35
N THR A 212 1.36 5.35 -6.66
CA THR A 212 2.45 5.31 -7.67
C THR A 212 2.39 6.56 -8.54
N ALA A 213 3.53 7.25 -8.68
CA ALA A 213 3.69 8.39 -9.59
C ALA A 213 3.57 7.95 -11.06
N VAL A 214 2.89 8.74 -11.87
CA VAL A 214 2.66 8.48 -13.30
C VAL A 214 3.25 9.59 -14.17
N ASP A 215 2.98 10.84 -13.83
CA ASP A 215 3.46 12.01 -14.57
C ASP A 215 3.47 13.24 -13.65
N GLU A 216 4.08 14.32 -14.12
CA GLU A 216 4.22 15.60 -13.43
C GLU A 216 2.89 16.20 -12.96
N GLY A 217 2.95 16.87 -11.81
CA GLY A 217 1.83 17.67 -11.29
C GLY A 217 1.29 17.19 -9.95
N GLN A 218 0.02 17.48 -9.67
CA GLN A 218 -0.57 17.20 -8.36
C GLN A 218 -1.83 16.33 -8.45
N SER A 219 -1.95 15.39 -7.52
CA SER A 219 -3.16 14.59 -7.31
C SER A 219 -3.51 14.52 -5.84
N ARG A 220 -4.81 14.57 -5.52
CA ARG A 220 -5.32 14.21 -4.21
C ARG A 220 -5.68 12.74 -4.22
N VAL A 221 -5.07 11.98 -3.31
CA VAL A 221 -5.43 10.59 -3.08
C VAL A 221 -6.24 10.51 -1.79
N ILE A 222 -7.44 9.95 -1.90
CA ILE A 222 -8.44 9.93 -0.84
C ILE A 222 -8.61 8.50 -0.36
N VAL A 223 -8.56 8.31 0.96
CA VAL A 223 -8.99 7.09 1.63
C VAL A 223 -10.36 7.32 2.26
N THR A 224 -11.20 6.30 2.24
CA THR A 224 -12.52 6.31 2.89
C THR A 224 -12.69 5.08 3.78
N SER A 225 -13.47 5.22 4.85
CA SER A 225 -13.88 4.12 5.74
C SER A 225 -15.32 4.41 6.21
N GLY A 226 -16.30 3.81 5.56
CA GLY A 226 -17.71 4.19 5.75
C GLY A 226 -17.95 5.65 5.37
N ALA A 227 -18.40 6.46 6.33
CA ALA A 227 -18.62 7.89 6.15
C ALA A 227 -17.37 8.76 6.41
N LEU A 228 -16.28 8.16 6.92
CA LEU A 228 -15.04 8.87 7.18
C LEU A 228 -14.19 8.93 5.92
N ALA A 229 -13.47 10.03 5.73
CA ALA A 229 -12.52 10.20 4.65
C ALA A 229 -11.32 11.02 5.12
N ASP A 230 -10.16 10.75 4.55
CA ASP A 230 -9.02 11.65 4.63
C ASP A 230 -8.23 11.66 3.31
N THR A 231 -7.39 12.66 3.12
CA THR A 231 -6.69 12.93 1.85
C THR A 231 -5.20 13.17 2.06
N VAL A 232 -4.38 12.54 1.23
CA VAL A 232 -2.99 12.94 1.00
C VAL A 232 -2.89 13.72 -0.31
N LEU A 233 -2.21 14.88 -0.27
CA LEU A 233 -1.84 15.62 -1.48
C LEU A 233 -0.49 15.10 -1.98
N VAL A 234 -0.49 14.50 -3.16
CA VAL A 234 0.69 13.96 -3.82
C VAL A 234 1.12 14.96 -4.89
N SER A 235 2.35 15.43 -4.80
CA SER A 235 3.03 16.16 -5.88
C SER A 235 4.01 15.21 -6.54
N VAL A 236 3.97 15.12 -7.85
CA VAL A 236 5.05 14.56 -8.66
C VAL A 236 5.82 15.75 -9.20
N ASP A 237 7.12 15.73 -8.97
CA ASP A 237 8.11 16.74 -9.38
C ASP A 237 9.38 15.98 -9.72
N GLN A 238 9.41 15.44 -10.94
CA GLN A 238 10.44 14.57 -11.47
C GLN A 238 11.77 15.33 -11.54
N ILE A 239 12.81 14.76 -10.94
CA ILE A 239 14.12 15.39 -10.92
C ILE A 239 15.05 14.65 -11.89
N PRO A 240 15.66 15.36 -12.86
CA PRO A 240 16.75 14.85 -13.67
C PRO A 240 17.86 14.22 -12.83
N ALA A 241 18.18 12.96 -13.10
CA ALA A 241 19.28 12.25 -12.45
C ALA A 241 20.44 11.96 -13.40
N THR A 242 20.15 11.72 -14.68
CA THR A 242 21.18 11.50 -15.69
C THR A 242 20.78 12.09 -17.05
N ILE A 243 21.79 12.42 -17.87
CA ILE A 243 21.61 12.78 -19.27
C ILE A 243 22.48 11.87 -20.11
N THR A 244 21.90 11.31 -21.17
CA THR A 244 22.66 10.62 -22.22
C THR A 244 22.65 11.46 -23.49
N ILE A 245 23.82 11.60 -24.12
CA ILE A 245 23.97 12.33 -25.39
C ILE A 245 24.28 11.32 -26.49
N SER A 246 23.53 11.39 -27.59
CA SER A 246 23.77 10.63 -28.83
C SER A 246 23.90 11.58 -30.04
N PRO A 247 24.67 11.22 -31.08
CA PRO A 247 25.50 10.02 -31.18
C PRO A 247 26.75 10.04 -30.28
N ALA A 248 27.24 8.87 -29.89
CA ALA A 248 28.44 8.72 -29.05
C ALA A 248 29.35 7.56 -29.47
N ASN A 249 30.65 7.79 -29.62
CA ASN A 249 31.66 6.77 -29.86
C ASN A 249 32.38 6.36 -28.57
N PHE A 250 33.29 5.39 -28.69
CA PHE A 250 34.17 4.98 -27.62
C PHE A 250 35.38 5.93 -27.49
N GLY A 251 35.73 6.35 -26.27
CA GLY A 251 36.91 7.19 -26.02
C GLY A 251 36.75 8.65 -26.42
N VAL A 252 37.88 9.36 -26.58
CA VAL A 252 37.93 10.81 -26.88
C VAL A 252 38.77 11.03 -28.15
N PRO A 253 38.29 11.79 -29.16
CA PRO A 253 37.01 12.51 -29.20
C PRO A 253 35.81 11.56 -29.28
N ASP A 254 34.71 11.92 -28.60
CA ASP A 254 33.48 11.13 -28.54
C ASP A 254 32.80 10.98 -29.90
N VAL A 255 33.05 11.89 -30.85
CA VAL A 255 32.54 11.81 -32.22
C VAL A 255 33.48 12.56 -33.14
N THR A 256 33.59 12.15 -34.40
CA THR A 256 34.39 12.88 -35.40
C THR A 256 33.53 13.25 -36.60
N MET A 257 33.32 14.55 -36.78
CA MET A 257 32.57 15.15 -37.88
C MET A 257 33.53 15.78 -38.90
N ARG A 258 33.05 15.98 -40.13
CA ARG A 258 33.79 16.74 -41.15
C ARG A 258 33.49 18.24 -41.05
N THR A 259 34.38 19.06 -41.60
CA THR A 259 34.15 20.51 -41.67
C THR A 259 32.91 20.84 -42.51
N GLY A 260 32.14 21.82 -42.04
CA GLY A 260 30.88 22.23 -42.70
C GLY A 260 29.75 21.20 -42.63
N GLN A 261 29.81 20.25 -41.68
CA GLN A 261 28.77 19.24 -41.49
C GLN A 261 27.68 19.72 -40.54
N ASN A 262 26.44 19.33 -40.80
CA ASN A 262 25.36 19.38 -39.81
C ASN A 262 25.07 17.95 -39.33
N ALA A 263 25.00 17.73 -38.01
CA ALA A 263 24.54 16.46 -37.45
C ALA A 263 23.60 16.72 -36.26
N PRO A 264 22.48 15.99 -36.17
CA PRO A 264 21.62 16.10 -35.01
C PRO A 264 22.28 15.43 -33.80
N PHE A 265 22.14 16.05 -32.62
CA PHE A 265 22.46 15.43 -31.34
C PHE A 265 21.22 15.41 -30.46
N TYR A 266 21.03 14.30 -29.76
CA TYR A 266 19.88 14.08 -28.90
C TYR A 266 20.37 13.95 -27.47
N ALA A 267 19.71 14.67 -26.56
CA ALA A 267 19.86 14.47 -25.13
C ALA A 267 18.61 13.73 -24.63
N THR A 268 18.80 12.60 -23.97
CA THR A 268 17.74 11.93 -23.22
C THR A 268 17.99 12.16 -21.74
N VAL A 269 17.09 12.91 -21.11
CA VAL A 269 17.09 13.18 -19.67
C VAL A 269 16.31 12.07 -18.97
N LEU A 270 16.92 11.46 -17.96
CA LEU A 270 16.32 10.37 -17.19
C LEU A 270 16.29 10.71 -15.71
N ASP A 271 15.21 10.33 -15.02
CA ASP A 271 15.12 10.38 -13.56
C ASP A 271 15.93 9.26 -12.89
N SER A 272 15.88 9.22 -11.56
CA SER A 272 16.66 8.25 -10.77
C SER A 272 16.21 6.79 -10.93
N LEU A 273 15.03 6.56 -11.52
CA LEU A 273 14.51 5.22 -11.84
C LEU A 273 14.70 4.87 -13.33
N GLY A 274 15.31 5.76 -14.11
CA GLY A 274 15.58 5.56 -15.54
C GLY A 274 14.39 5.86 -16.45
N HIS A 275 13.34 6.54 -15.96
CA HIS A 275 12.25 7.01 -16.81
C HIS A 275 12.62 8.35 -17.43
N VAL A 276 12.15 8.58 -18.67
CA VAL A 276 12.37 9.85 -19.37
C VAL A 276 11.68 10.99 -18.62
N ALA A 277 12.41 12.07 -18.37
CA ALA A 277 11.88 13.30 -17.81
C ALA A 277 11.50 14.25 -18.95
N THR A 278 10.23 14.20 -19.36
CA THR A 278 9.75 14.81 -20.63
C THR A 278 9.51 16.31 -20.54
N HIS A 279 9.64 16.93 -19.36
CA HIS A 279 9.28 18.33 -19.13
C HIS A 279 10.50 19.25 -18.95
N ASP A 280 11.71 18.71 -18.90
CA ASP A 280 12.93 19.50 -18.72
C ASP A 280 13.40 20.13 -20.03
N SER A 281 13.55 21.45 -20.03
CA SER A 281 14.23 22.13 -21.14
C SER A 281 15.73 21.84 -21.07
N VAL A 282 16.26 21.12 -22.05
CA VAL A 282 17.72 20.93 -22.18
C VAL A 282 18.35 22.19 -22.75
N THR A 283 19.28 22.79 -22.00
CA THR A 283 20.12 23.87 -22.50
C THR A 283 21.45 23.32 -22.99
N TRP A 284 21.92 23.82 -24.13
CA TRP A 284 23.17 23.36 -24.73
C TRP A 284 24.21 24.47 -24.78
N SER A 285 25.47 24.12 -24.55
CA SER A 285 26.61 25.02 -24.68
C SER A 285 27.77 24.34 -25.39
N THR A 286 28.72 25.13 -25.89
CA THR A 286 29.96 24.67 -26.51
C THR A 286 31.13 25.46 -25.94
N THR A 287 32.27 24.80 -25.76
CA THR A 287 33.53 25.48 -25.39
C THR A 287 34.10 26.31 -26.54
N ASP A 288 33.76 25.98 -27.79
CA ASP A 288 34.22 26.70 -28.97
C ASP A 288 33.18 26.64 -30.09
N ALA A 289 32.43 27.74 -30.23
CA ALA A 289 31.40 27.92 -31.25
C ALA A 289 31.95 28.10 -32.67
N THR A 290 33.26 28.30 -32.85
CA THR A 290 33.89 28.38 -34.17
C THR A 290 34.21 27.00 -34.75
N THR A 291 34.41 26.00 -33.88
CA THR A 291 34.64 24.60 -34.26
C THR A 291 33.34 23.81 -34.29
N ALA A 292 32.58 23.78 -33.19
CA ALA A 292 31.26 23.13 -33.13
C ALA A 292 30.24 24.05 -32.47
N ASN A 293 29.30 24.54 -33.25
CA ASN A 293 28.25 25.44 -32.78
C ASN A 293 26.99 24.67 -32.44
N VAL A 294 26.41 24.99 -31.28
CA VAL A 294 25.11 24.45 -30.90
C VAL A 294 24.03 25.45 -31.30
N SER A 295 23.09 25.04 -32.14
CA SER A 295 21.93 25.86 -32.45
C SER A 295 21.01 25.92 -31.20
N GLY A 296 20.64 27.12 -30.77
CA GLY A 296 19.97 27.36 -29.48
C GLY A 296 18.50 26.92 -29.39
N VAL A 297 17.92 26.30 -30.41
CA VAL A 297 16.53 25.84 -30.39
C VAL A 297 16.50 24.33 -30.14
N ALA A 298 16.68 23.96 -28.87
CA ALA A 298 16.35 22.62 -28.41
C ALA A 298 14.83 22.54 -28.20
N THR A 299 14.14 21.80 -29.06
CA THR A 299 12.83 21.25 -28.66
C THR A 299 13.08 20.16 -27.62
N LEU A 300 12.08 19.86 -26.78
CA LEU A 300 12.20 19.04 -25.55
C LEU A 300 13.10 17.78 -25.65
N ASP A 301 13.29 17.17 -26.83
CA ASP A 301 14.10 15.96 -27.01
C ASP A 301 15.23 16.03 -28.07
N SER A 302 15.58 17.18 -28.64
CA SER A 302 16.65 17.24 -29.67
C SER A 302 17.29 18.61 -29.90
N THR A 303 18.59 18.63 -30.17
CA THR A 303 19.29 19.80 -30.75
C THR A 303 19.95 19.45 -32.10
N VAL A 304 20.26 20.47 -32.90
CA VAL A 304 21.10 20.32 -34.09
C VAL A 304 22.44 20.98 -33.83
N ILE A 305 23.50 20.19 -33.88
CA ILE A 305 24.88 20.69 -33.83
C ILE A 305 25.34 20.96 -35.27
N THR A 306 25.85 22.16 -35.49
CA THR A 306 26.45 22.57 -36.78
C THR A 306 27.95 22.72 -36.58
N THR A 307 28.77 21.94 -37.29
CA THR A 307 30.22 22.12 -37.29
C THR A 307 30.62 23.09 -38.38
N PHE A 308 31.46 24.04 -38.02
CA PHE A 308 31.95 25.07 -38.93
C PHE A 308 33.37 24.76 -39.41
N ALA A 309 33.98 25.67 -40.17
CA ALA A 309 35.08 25.36 -41.09
C ALA A 309 36.46 25.10 -40.46
N SER A 310 36.63 25.17 -39.13
CA SER A 310 37.92 24.87 -38.47
C SER A 310 38.00 23.42 -37.99
N ALA A 311 39.03 22.69 -38.43
CA ALA A 311 39.41 21.43 -37.82
C ALA A 311 39.90 21.66 -36.39
N GLY A 312 39.57 20.75 -35.46
CA GLY A 312 39.84 20.92 -34.04
C GLY A 312 38.93 20.06 -33.18
N SER A 313 38.76 20.44 -31.91
CA SER A 313 37.80 19.79 -31.02
C SER A 313 37.08 20.82 -30.16
N ALA A 314 35.78 20.63 -29.94
CA ALA A 314 34.99 21.42 -29.00
C ALA A 314 34.16 20.49 -28.11
N THR A 315 34.02 20.85 -26.84
CA THR A 315 33.15 20.12 -25.92
C THR A 315 31.75 20.72 -25.96
N ILE A 316 30.77 19.91 -26.32
CA ILE A 316 29.35 20.25 -26.18
C ILE A 316 28.85 19.78 -24.82
N THR A 317 27.97 20.54 -24.19
CA THR A 317 27.36 20.20 -22.90
C THR A 317 25.86 20.39 -22.95
N ALA A 318 25.11 19.35 -22.60
CA ALA A 318 23.68 19.38 -22.37
C ALA A 318 23.42 19.53 -20.85
N THR A 319 22.55 20.45 -20.46
CA THR A 319 22.20 20.70 -19.06
C THR A 319 20.68 20.69 -18.88
N ALA A 320 20.23 19.85 -17.94
CA ALA A 320 18.87 19.80 -17.41
C ALA A 320 19.00 19.77 -15.88
N SER A 321 18.78 20.90 -15.23
CA SER A 321 19.09 21.07 -13.81
C SER A 321 18.49 19.96 -12.94
N PRO A 322 19.25 19.37 -12.01
CA PRO A 322 20.59 19.77 -11.57
C PRO A 322 21.75 19.09 -12.33
N VAL A 323 21.48 18.33 -13.40
CA VAL A 323 22.48 17.49 -14.06
C VAL A 323 22.93 18.03 -15.41
N SER A 324 24.14 17.64 -15.79
CA SER A 324 24.69 17.92 -17.11
C SER A 324 25.48 16.73 -17.64
N ALA A 325 25.59 16.65 -18.96
CA ALA A 325 26.47 15.70 -19.63
C ALA A 325 27.23 16.42 -20.73
N SER A 326 28.47 16.00 -20.96
CA SER A 326 29.34 16.58 -21.99
C SER A 326 29.86 15.52 -22.96
N ARG A 327 30.18 15.96 -24.18
CA ARG A 327 30.83 15.18 -25.23
C ARG A 327 31.84 16.03 -25.99
N VAL A 328 32.96 15.45 -26.38
CA VAL A 328 33.98 16.08 -27.21
C VAL A 328 33.70 15.78 -28.68
N VAL A 329 33.36 16.83 -29.43
CA VAL A 329 33.18 16.80 -30.88
C VAL A 329 34.51 17.12 -31.55
N GLY A 330 35.11 16.13 -32.20
CA GLY A 330 36.24 16.33 -33.11
C GLY A 330 35.77 16.75 -34.50
N VAL A 331 36.48 17.69 -35.11
CA VAL A 331 36.22 18.18 -36.47
C VAL A 331 37.48 17.98 -37.32
N THR A 332 37.33 17.34 -38.47
CA THR A 332 38.44 17.03 -39.40
C THR A 332 38.16 17.51 -40.82
N ASN A 333 39.22 17.84 -41.56
CA ASN A 333 39.17 18.11 -43.00
C ASN A 333 39.32 16.86 -43.86
N MET A 334 39.69 15.73 -43.25
CA MET A 334 39.80 14.43 -43.92
C MET A 334 38.64 13.55 -43.45
N PRO A 335 37.50 13.51 -44.17
CA PRO A 335 36.42 12.60 -43.84
C PRO A 335 36.86 11.15 -44.01
N VAL A 336 36.18 10.23 -43.34
CA VAL A 336 36.39 8.79 -43.52
C VAL A 336 36.02 8.43 -44.96
N SER A 337 36.92 7.73 -45.66
CA SER A 337 36.66 7.22 -47.01
C SER A 337 35.99 5.86 -46.93
N TYR A 338 34.90 5.70 -47.67
CA TYR A 338 34.30 4.40 -47.83
C TYR A 338 35.25 3.42 -48.52
N ALA A 339 35.87 3.84 -49.63
CA ALA A 339 36.68 2.97 -50.46
C ALA A 339 37.98 2.52 -49.77
N THR A 340 38.66 3.40 -49.03
CA THR A 340 39.95 3.06 -48.41
C THR A 340 39.82 2.60 -46.96
N ASP A 341 38.83 3.10 -46.21
CA ASP A 341 38.78 2.88 -44.77
C ASP A 341 37.73 1.82 -44.43
N VAL A 342 36.46 2.07 -44.77
CA VAL A 342 35.34 1.18 -44.41
C VAL A 342 35.39 -0.14 -45.19
N GLN A 343 35.64 -0.08 -46.50
CA GLN A 343 35.75 -1.29 -47.31
C GLN A 343 36.93 -2.16 -46.89
N THR A 344 38.03 -1.56 -46.41
CA THR A 344 39.17 -2.30 -45.87
C THR A 344 38.77 -3.09 -44.62
N VAL A 345 37.97 -2.49 -43.72
CA VAL A 345 37.42 -3.22 -42.56
C VAL A 345 36.57 -4.40 -43.02
N PHE A 346 35.67 -4.20 -43.99
CA PHE A 346 34.86 -5.30 -44.50
C PHE A 346 35.69 -6.41 -45.15
N ASN A 347 36.69 -6.05 -45.95
CA ASN A 347 37.60 -7.01 -46.58
C ASN A 347 38.30 -7.87 -45.53
N ASN A 348 38.83 -7.25 -44.47
CA ASN A 348 39.62 -7.93 -43.46
C ASN A 348 38.79 -8.76 -42.48
N HIS A 349 37.52 -8.37 -42.22
CA HIS A 349 36.76 -8.93 -41.10
C HIS A 349 35.40 -9.52 -41.46
N CYS A 350 34.83 -9.21 -42.63
CA CYS A 350 33.44 -9.52 -42.94
C CYS A 350 33.25 -10.34 -44.22
N THR A 351 34.08 -10.12 -45.25
CA THR A 351 33.89 -10.73 -46.57
C THR A 351 34.00 -12.25 -46.57
N THR A 352 34.72 -12.86 -45.62
CA THR A 352 34.79 -14.33 -45.47
C THR A 352 33.41 -15.00 -45.40
N CYS A 353 32.45 -14.37 -44.73
CA CYS A 353 31.07 -14.86 -44.64
C CYS A 353 30.09 -14.07 -45.52
N HIS A 354 30.41 -12.81 -45.82
CA HIS A 354 29.54 -11.90 -46.59
C HIS A 354 30.01 -11.72 -48.04
N ALA A 355 30.36 -12.81 -48.74
CA ALA A 355 30.76 -12.78 -50.15
C ALA A 355 29.79 -13.53 -51.06
N GLY A 356 29.52 -12.96 -52.23
CA GLY A 356 28.73 -13.58 -53.29
C GLY A 356 27.26 -13.80 -52.94
N ALA A 357 26.59 -14.66 -53.73
CA ALA A 357 25.15 -14.92 -53.62
C ALA A 357 24.73 -15.71 -52.36
N SER A 358 25.68 -16.37 -51.70
CA SER A 358 25.45 -17.12 -50.45
C SER A 358 25.60 -16.26 -49.19
N ALA A 359 25.87 -14.96 -49.35
CA ALA A 359 26.00 -14.06 -48.22
C ALA A 359 24.70 -14.05 -47.39
N PRO A 360 24.76 -14.18 -46.05
CA PRO A 360 23.58 -14.14 -45.20
C PRO A 360 22.74 -12.88 -45.47
N GLU A 361 21.42 -13.03 -45.48
CA GLU A 361 20.46 -11.96 -45.79
C GLU A 361 20.70 -11.27 -47.15
N GLY A 362 21.37 -11.95 -48.08
CA GLY A 362 21.77 -11.40 -49.38
C GLY A 362 22.75 -10.22 -49.27
N MET A 363 23.38 -10.01 -48.11
CA MET A 363 24.25 -8.87 -47.85
C MET A 363 25.68 -9.16 -48.27
N SER A 364 26.00 -8.94 -49.54
CA SER A 364 27.40 -9.04 -50.00
C SER A 364 28.18 -7.77 -49.65
N LEU A 365 29.28 -7.93 -48.93
CA LEU A 365 30.17 -6.85 -48.47
C LEU A 365 31.48 -6.79 -49.28
N VAL A 366 31.55 -7.50 -50.41
CA VAL A 366 32.70 -7.41 -51.33
C VAL A 366 32.71 -6.06 -52.04
N ALA A 367 33.91 -5.60 -52.40
CA ALA A 367 34.10 -4.35 -53.11
C ALA A 367 33.22 -4.26 -54.38
N ALA A 368 32.87 -3.04 -54.78
CA ALA A 368 31.97 -2.67 -55.87
C ALA A 368 30.46 -2.84 -55.63
N VAL A 369 30.03 -3.78 -54.78
CA VAL A 369 28.58 -4.00 -54.50
C VAL A 369 28.18 -3.69 -53.05
N SER A 370 29.14 -3.70 -52.13
CA SER A 370 28.94 -3.50 -50.69
C SER A 370 28.18 -2.21 -50.34
N TYR A 371 28.52 -1.07 -50.93
CA TYR A 371 27.92 0.23 -50.60
C TYR A 371 26.41 0.21 -50.84
N SER A 372 26.01 -0.14 -52.06
CA SER A 372 24.61 -0.23 -52.47
C SER A 372 23.86 -1.41 -51.85
N ASN A 373 24.53 -2.29 -51.11
CA ASN A 373 23.87 -3.34 -50.34
C ASN A 373 23.51 -2.92 -48.91
N ILE A 374 24.13 -1.87 -48.38
CA ILE A 374 24.01 -1.52 -46.95
C ILE A 374 23.48 -0.12 -46.68
N VAL A 375 23.81 0.87 -47.51
CA VAL A 375 23.42 2.26 -47.25
C VAL A 375 21.97 2.50 -47.66
N GLU A 376 21.14 2.97 -46.73
CA GLU A 376 19.69 3.18 -46.90
C GLU A 376 18.92 1.91 -47.33
N HIS A 377 19.42 0.73 -46.93
CA HIS A 377 18.76 -0.56 -47.16
C HIS A 377 18.22 -1.13 -45.85
N ALA A 378 16.99 -1.64 -45.87
CA ALA A 378 16.39 -2.30 -44.70
C ALA A 378 17.25 -3.47 -44.18
N ALA A 379 17.33 -3.60 -42.87
CA ALA A 379 17.95 -4.76 -42.24
C ALA A 379 17.00 -5.97 -42.27
N GLY A 380 17.48 -7.12 -42.75
CA GLY A 380 16.64 -8.33 -42.89
C GLY A 380 16.11 -8.86 -41.55
N GLU A 381 16.96 -8.83 -40.52
CA GLU A 381 16.59 -9.29 -39.17
C GLU A 381 15.69 -8.29 -38.40
N VAL A 382 15.62 -7.02 -38.84
CA VAL A 382 14.82 -5.96 -38.19
C VAL A 382 14.42 -4.90 -39.22
N SER A 383 13.29 -5.13 -39.89
CA SER A 383 12.87 -4.30 -41.03
C SER A 383 12.53 -2.84 -40.70
N VAL A 384 12.40 -2.50 -39.41
CA VAL A 384 12.18 -1.12 -38.94
C VAL A 384 13.49 -0.30 -38.89
N LEU A 385 14.64 -0.94 -39.05
CA LEU A 385 15.95 -0.29 -39.14
C LEU A 385 16.56 -0.50 -40.52
N GLU A 386 17.43 0.43 -40.91
CA GLU A 386 18.33 0.28 -42.05
C GLU A 386 19.66 -0.32 -41.59
N ARG A 387 20.33 -1.06 -42.48
CA ARG A 387 21.67 -1.62 -42.26
C ARG A 387 22.64 -0.48 -41.94
N VAL A 388 22.67 0.54 -42.78
CA VAL A 388 23.35 1.83 -42.54
C VAL A 388 22.36 2.95 -42.83
N ARG A 389 22.06 3.76 -41.81
CA ARG A 389 21.25 4.97 -41.91
C ARG A 389 22.15 6.19 -41.81
N SER A 390 22.25 6.96 -42.90
CA SER A 390 23.12 8.12 -42.99
C SER A 390 22.88 9.10 -41.85
N PHE A 391 23.96 9.67 -41.29
CA PHE A 391 23.98 10.59 -40.15
C PHE A 391 23.47 10.01 -38.81
N ARG A 392 23.06 8.73 -38.77
CA ARG A 392 22.44 8.10 -37.59
C ARG A 392 23.15 6.79 -37.22
N PRO A 393 24.40 6.84 -36.70
CA PRO A 393 25.14 5.63 -36.35
C PRO A 393 24.40 4.78 -35.30
N ASP A 394 23.78 5.41 -34.29
CA ASP A 394 23.04 4.69 -33.23
C ASP A 394 21.67 4.13 -33.66
N SER A 395 21.23 4.41 -34.89
CA SER A 395 20.04 3.80 -35.49
C SER A 395 20.37 2.95 -36.71
N SER A 396 21.67 2.63 -36.91
CA SER A 396 22.14 1.78 -38.01
C SER A 396 22.33 0.36 -37.51
N TYR A 397 21.65 -0.62 -38.11
CA TYR A 397 21.69 -2.01 -37.63
C TYR A 397 23.09 -2.64 -37.71
N LEU A 398 23.91 -2.24 -38.70
CA LEU A 398 25.31 -2.67 -38.81
C LEU A 398 26.09 -2.36 -37.52
N VAL A 399 25.88 -1.17 -36.97
CA VAL A 399 26.54 -0.71 -35.74
C VAL A 399 26.15 -1.59 -34.55
N HIS A 400 24.86 -1.95 -34.44
CA HIS A 400 24.40 -2.89 -33.42
C HIS A 400 25.02 -4.28 -33.57
N LYS A 401 25.15 -4.80 -34.80
CA LYS A 401 25.78 -6.11 -35.04
C LYS A 401 27.26 -6.10 -34.67
N ILE A 402 28.01 -5.05 -34.99
CA ILE A 402 29.45 -4.99 -34.67
C ILE A 402 29.73 -4.70 -33.18
N GLN A 403 28.78 -4.07 -32.47
CA GLN A 403 28.87 -3.82 -31.02
C GLN A 403 28.28 -4.96 -30.17
N GLY A 404 27.43 -5.81 -30.76
CA GLY A 404 26.76 -6.89 -30.04
C GLY A 404 25.49 -6.45 -29.30
N THR A 405 24.86 -5.34 -29.72
CA THR A 405 23.66 -4.76 -29.10
C THR A 405 22.39 -5.00 -29.92
N GLN A 406 22.44 -5.84 -30.95
CA GLN A 406 21.31 -6.08 -31.86
C GLN A 406 20.02 -6.54 -31.17
N THR A 407 20.11 -7.30 -30.07
CA THR A 407 18.92 -7.75 -29.32
C THR A 407 18.22 -6.62 -28.58
N THR A 408 18.93 -5.52 -28.26
CA THR A 408 18.34 -4.35 -27.58
C THR A 408 17.46 -3.52 -28.51
N VAL A 409 17.56 -3.74 -29.83
CA VAL A 409 16.77 -3.04 -30.85
C VAL A 409 15.82 -3.98 -31.61
N GLY A 410 15.51 -5.14 -31.02
CA GLY A 410 14.59 -6.13 -31.60
C GLY A 410 15.17 -6.98 -32.74
N GLY A 411 16.47 -6.88 -32.99
CA GLY A 411 17.19 -7.76 -33.90
C GLY A 411 17.55 -9.11 -33.28
N SER A 412 18.26 -9.94 -34.04
CA SER A 412 18.60 -11.32 -33.67
C SER A 412 20.03 -11.73 -34.04
N GLY A 413 20.39 -12.97 -33.70
CA GLY A 413 21.69 -13.55 -34.03
C GLY A 413 22.84 -13.05 -33.16
N ALA A 414 24.06 -13.46 -33.52
CA ALA A 414 25.27 -13.13 -32.76
C ALA A 414 25.90 -11.78 -33.19
N ARG A 415 26.80 -11.27 -32.34
CA ARG A 415 27.70 -10.16 -32.66
C ARG A 415 28.56 -10.53 -33.88
N MET A 416 28.82 -9.55 -34.73
CA MET A 416 29.73 -9.65 -35.87
C MET A 416 31.09 -8.99 -35.55
N PRO A 417 32.22 -9.52 -36.05
CA PRO A 417 32.35 -10.75 -36.84
C PRO A 417 31.92 -12.02 -36.09
N PHE A 418 31.30 -12.96 -36.80
CA PHE A 418 30.72 -14.14 -36.17
C PHE A 418 31.79 -14.97 -35.43
N GLY A 419 31.47 -15.39 -34.20
CA GLY A 419 32.38 -16.17 -33.37
C GLY A 419 33.49 -15.37 -32.69
N CYS A 420 33.52 -14.04 -32.85
CA CYS A 420 34.48 -13.22 -32.14
C CYS A 420 34.21 -13.23 -30.63
N SER A 421 35.27 -13.19 -29.84
CA SER A 421 35.25 -13.00 -28.38
C SER A 421 36.50 -12.24 -27.92
N GLY A 422 36.32 -11.33 -26.96
CA GLY A 422 37.39 -10.47 -26.46
C GLY A 422 38.10 -9.70 -27.59
N ALA A 423 39.43 -9.79 -27.63
CA ALA A 423 40.29 -9.08 -28.58
C ALA A 423 40.14 -9.53 -30.06
N SER A 424 39.40 -10.61 -30.33
CA SER A 424 39.13 -11.04 -31.71
C SER A 424 37.93 -10.33 -32.35
N CYS A 425 37.14 -9.59 -31.57
CA CYS A 425 36.12 -8.70 -32.12
C CYS A 425 36.76 -7.43 -32.68
N LEU A 426 36.00 -6.67 -33.48
CA LEU A 426 36.43 -5.33 -33.87
C LEU A 426 36.67 -4.50 -32.59
N ASP A 427 37.82 -3.85 -32.55
CA ASP A 427 38.15 -2.93 -31.47
C ASP A 427 37.35 -1.63 -31.58
N ASP A 428 37.35 -0.88 -30.50
CA ASP A 428 36.61 0.37 -30.36
C ASP A 428 37.02 1.39 -31.45
N ALA A 429 38.30 1.44 -31.83
CA ALA A 429 38.79 2.33 -32.87
C ALA A 429 38.22 1.99 -34.25
N THR A 430 38.16 0.70 -34.60
CA THR A 430 37.59 0.22 -35.86
C THR A 430 36.07 0.44 -35.90
N ILE A 431 35.38 0.23 -34.78
CA ILE A 431 33.95 0.53 -34.68
C ILE A 431 33.71 2.04 -34.81
N ASN A 432 34.52 2.87 -34.15
CA ASN A 432 34.47 4.33 -34.26
C ASN A 432 34.68 4.82 -35.69
N LEU A 433 35.57 4.19 -36.47
CA LEU A 433 35.78 4.51 -37.88
C LEU A 433 34.48 4.35 -38.68
N ILE A 434 33.80 3.22 -38.54
CA ILE A 434 32.51 2.96 -39.19
C ILE A 434 31.45 3.95 -38.70
N ARG A 435 31.35 4.15 -37.38
CA ARG A 435 30.38 5.09 -36.78
C ARG A 435 30.59 6.51 -37.28
N ASN A 436 31.84 6.97 -37.40
CA ASN A 436 32.20 8.28 -37.93
C ASN A 436 31.86 8.41 -39.41
N TRP A 437 32.13 7.38 -40.22
CA TRP A 437 31.70 7.37 -41.63
C TRP A 437 30.18 7.53 -41.76
N ILE A 438 29.41 6.77 -40.98
CA ILE A 438 27.94 6.89 -40.96
C ILE A 438 27.53 8.28 -40.52
N LEU A 439 28.10 8.79 -39.42
CA LEU A 439 27.83 10.12 -38.90
C LEU A 439 28.12 11.20 -39.94
N GLN A 440 29.17 11.06 -40.75
CA GLN A 440 29.56 12.00 -41.81
C GLN A 440 28.64 11.93 -43.06
N GLY A 441 27.63 11.07 -43.02
CA GLY A 441 26.62 10.91 -44.06
C GLY A 441 26.82 9.69 -44.94
N ALA A 442 27.57 8.68 -44.46
CA ALA A 442 27.85 7.43 -45.16
C ALA A 442 28.25 7.65 -46.63
N GLN A 443 29.20 8.55 -46.88
CA GLN A 443 29.57 8.96 -48.24
C GLN A 443 30.22 7.80 -49.02
N ASN A 444 29.98 7.70 -50.33
CA ASN A 444 30.71 6.78 -51.22
C ASN A 444 31.90 7.50 -51.87
N ASN A 445 32.97 7.70 -51.10
CA ASN A 445 34.11 8.57 -51.42
C ASN A 445 35.46 7.85 -51.47
#